data_AF-A0A7W0SZF2-F1
#
_entry.id   AF-A0A7W0SZF2-F1
#
_cell.length_a   1.000
_cell.length_b   1.000
_cell.length_c   1.000
_cell.angle_alpha   90.00
_cell.angle_beta   90.00
_cell.angle_gamma   90.00
#
_symmetry.space_group_name_H-M   'P 1'
#
loop_
_entity.id
_entity.type
_entity.pdbx_description
1 polymer ?
#
loop_
_entity_poly.entity_id
_entity_poly.type
_entity_poly.pdbx_seq_one_letter_code
_entity_poly.pdbx_strand_id
1 'polypeptide(L)'
;MRARKPPDWLIEERRSTLGHWAAFCLSCGHTLRYFEEAEQELPLECPRCAGPIRARCPACSARFASAFATACEACGTALRPDELLGLRIRRDG
;
A
#
# COMPACT_ATOMS: atom_id res chain seq x y z
N MET A 1 3.42 -17.20 -18.34
CA MET A 1 3.08 -18.05 -17.18
C MET A 1 2.56 -17.18 -16.05
N ARG A 2 1.32 -17.38 -15.58
CA ARG A 2 0.84 -16.72 -14.35
C ARG A 2 1.60 -17.32 -13.17
N ALA A 3 2.25 -16.48 -12.37
CA ALA A 3 2.89 -16.93 -11.15
C ALA A 3 1.81 -17.54 -10.22
N ARG A 4 2.05 -18.75 -9.74
CA ARG A 4 1.14 -19.44 -8.82
C ARG A 4 1.08 -18.65 -7.51
N LYS A 5 -0.12 -18.40 -6.97
CA LYS A 5 -0.28 -17.73 -5.67
C LYS A 5 0.56 -18.49 -4.63
N PRO A 6 1.44 -17.83 -3.87
CA PRO A 6 2.15 -18.48 -2.77
C PRO A 6 1.14 -19.08 -1.77
N PRO A 7 1.51 -20.16 -1.06
CA PRO A 7 0.68 -20.69 0.01
C PRO A 7 0.45 -19.62 1.09
N ASP A 8 -0.70 -19.65 1.75
CA ASP A 8 -1.14 -18.58 2.65
C ASP A 8 -0.17 -18.37 3.83
N TRP A 9 0.43 -19.45 4.38
CA TRP A 9 1.45 -19.37 5.44
C TRP A 9 2.66 -18.51 5.06
N LEU A 10 3.11 -18.56 3.78
CA LEU A 10 4.26 -17.80 3.31
C LEU A 10 3.90 -16.33 3.10
N ILE A 11 2.64 -16.03 2.79
CA ILE A 11 2.12 -14.66 2.70
C ILE A 11 2.06 -14.03 4.09
N GLU A 12 1.59 -14.79 5.08
CA GLU A 12 1.53 -14.39 6.48
C GLU A 12 2.92 -14.16 7.06
N GLU A 13 3.85 -15.11 6.89
CA GLU A 13 5.24 -14.98 7.35
C GLU A 13 5.93 -13.73 6.77
N ARG A 14 5.80 -13.48 5.45
CA ARG A 14 6.36 -12.27 4.82
C ARG A 14 5.78 -10.98 5.39
N ARG A 15 4.51 -10.96 5.75
CA ARG A 15 3.87 -9.81 6.40
C ARG A 15 4.43 -9.59 7.81
N SER A 16 4.68 -10.66 8.55
CA SER A 16 5.29 -10.59 9.88
C SER A 16 6.76 -10.15 9.87
N THR A 17 7.49 -10.35 8.77
CA THR A 17 8.89 -9.93 8.67
C THR A 17 9.06 -8.55 8.03
N LEU A 18 8.26 -8.19 7.03
CA LEU A 18 8.43 -6.97 6.24
C LEU A 18 7.50 -5.81 6.67
N GLY A 19 6.57 -6.06 7.59
CA GLY A 19 5.48 -5.14 7.95
C GLY A 19 4.16 -5.56 7.32
N HIS A 20 3.12 -5.66 8.16
CA HIS A 20 1.79 -6.11 7.76
C HIS A 20 1.09 -5.14 6.82
N TRP A 21 1.39 -3.85 6.96
CA TRP A 21 0.66 -2.77 6.34
C TRP A 21 1.54 -1.95 5.41
N ALA A 22 0.91 -1.27 4.46
CA ALA A 22 1.56 -0.42 3.48
C ALA A 22 1.03 1.02 3.56
N ALA A 23 1.93 1.96 3.37
CA ALA A 23 1.61 3.35 3.10
C ALA A 23 2.25 3.78 1.77
N PHE A 24 1.68 4.77 1.10
CA PHE A 24 2.25 5.25 -0.15
C PHE A 24 2.06 6.75 -0.36
N CYS A 25 3.03 7.36 -1.01
CA CYS A 25 2.95 8.73 -1.48
C CYS A 25 1.95 8.85 -2.62
N LEU A 26 1.06 9.84 -2.55
CA LEU A 26 0.06 10.10 -3.60
C LEU A 26 0.62 10.81 -4.83
N SER A 27 1.82 11.38 -4.71
CA SER A 27 2.48 12.12 -5.80
C SER A 27 3.44 11.25 -6.59
N CYS A 28 4.45 10.65 -5.93
CA CYS A 28 5.51 9.89 -6.60
C CYS A 28 5.40 8.37 -6.41
N GLY A 29 4.44 7.91 -5.61
CA GLY A 29 4.21 6.48 -5.36
C GLY A 29 5.26 5.78 -4.50
N HIS A 30 6.16 6.51 -3.84
CA HIS A 30 7.06 5.94 -2.84
C HIS A 30 6.27 5.15 -1.80
N THR A 31 6.71 3.92 -1.49
CA THR A 31 5.99 2.98 -0.63
C THR A 31 6.75 2.75 0.66
N LEU A 32 6.02 2.69 1.77
CA LEU A 32 6.54 2.28 3.07
C LEU A 32 5.81 1.02 3.53
N ARG A 33 6.51 0.18 4.27
CA ARG A 33 5.92 -0.95 5.01
C ARG A 33 6.10 -0.71 6.49
N TYR A 34 5.11 -1.10 7.28
CA TYR A 34 5.10 -0.87 8.71
C TYR A 34 4.29 -1.92 9.46
N PHE A 35 4.60 -2.05 10.74
CA PHE A 35 3.83 -2.82 11.72
C PHE A 35 2.76 -1.93 12.36
N GLU A 36 1.70 -2.52 12.89
CA GLU A 36 0.59 -1.76 13.47
C GLU A 36 1.03 -0.81 14.59
N GLU A 37 2.00 -1.24 15.38
CA GLU A 37 2.57 -0.53 16.52
C GLU A 37 3.37 0.70 16.08
N ALA A 38 4.02 0.65 14.92
CA ALA A 38 4.86 1.71 14.38
C ALA A 38 4.10 2.72 13.50
N GLU A 39 2.77 2.60 13.42
CA GLU A 39 1.97 3.45 12.53
C GLU A 39 2.08 4.95 12.85
N GLN A 40 2.20 5.30 14.13
CA GLN A 40 2.32 6.69 14.57
C GLN A 40 3.66 7.32 14.20
N GLU A 41 4.66 6.50 13.87
CA GLU A 41 5.99 6.95 13.44
C GLU A 41 6.07 7.18 11.93
N LEU A 42 5.00 6.88 11.18
CA LEU A 42 4.99 7.09 9.74
C LEU A 42 5.09 8.58 9.38
N PRO A 43 5.97 8.93 8.43
CA PRO A 43 6.04 10.30 7.96
C PRO A 43 4.75 10.68 7.22
N LEU A 44 4.23 11.87 7.51
CA LEU A 44 3.07 12.43 6.81
C LEU A 44 3.44 12.91 5.40
N GLU A 45 4.70 13.26 5.20
CA GLU A 45 5.26 13.75 3.94
C GLU A 45 6.29 12.77 3.38
N CYS A 46 6.32 12.66 2.05
CA CYS A 46 7.20 11.72 1.38
C CYS A 46 8.66 12.15 1.46
N PRO A 47 9.58 11.30 1.96
CA PRO A 47 11.00 11.65 2.05
C PRO A 47 11.67 11.86 0.68
N ARG A 48 11.02 11.45 -0.42
CA ARG A 48 11.53 11.61 -1.80
C ARG A 48 11.04 12.88 -2.50
N CYS A 49 9.83 13.35 -2.21
CA CYS A 49 9.20 14.43 -2.98
C CYS A 49 8.35 15.41 -2.15
N ALA A 50 8.37 15.29 -0.82
CA ALA A 50 7.52 16.04 0.12
C ALA A 50 6.00 15.90 -0.08
N GLY A 51 5.54 15.11 -1.07
CA GLY A 51 4.12 14.86 -1.30
C GLY A 51 3.46 14.05 -0.18
N PRO A 52 2.13 14.13 -0.02
CA PRO A 52 1.40 13.50 1.08
C PRO A 52 1.50 11.97 1.03
N ILE A 53 1.74 11.35 2.18
CA ILE A 53 1.68 9.90 2.39
C ILE A 53 0.30 9.51 2.92
N ARG A 54 -0.23 8.40 2.41
CA ARG A 54 -1.47 7.80 2.89
C ARG A 54 -1.22 6.40 3.41
N ALA A 55 -1.55 6.18 4.67
CA ALA A 55 -1.50 4.88 5.36
C ALA A 55 -2.90 4.29 5.62
N ARG A 56 -3.94 5.14 5.62
CA ARG A 56 -5.33 4.75 5.87
C ARG A 56 -6.28 5.24 4.79
N CYS A 57 -7.35 4.47 4.60
CA CYS A 57 -8.46 4.87 3.76
C CYS A 57 -9.13 6.14 4.32
N PRO A 58 -9.35 7.20 3.51
CA PRO A 58 -10.02 8.41 4.00
C PRO A 58 -11.52 8.21 4.31
N ALA A 59 -12.14 7.15 3.80
CA ALA A 59 -13.56 6.87 4.00
C ALA A 59 -13.85 5.96 5.21
N CYS A 60 -13.05 4.91 5.42
CA CYS A 60 -13.31 3.91 6.47
C CYS A 60 -12.14 3.68 7.43
N SER A 61 -11.05 4.43 7.29
CA SER A 61 -9.83 4.30 8.12
C SER A 61 -9.12 2.94 8.06
N ALA A 62 -9.52 2.03 7.17
CA ALA A 62 -8.83 0.75 6.98
C ALA A 62 -7.39 0.95 6.50
N ARG A 63 -6.48 0.08 7.00
CA ARG A 63 -5.08 0.01 6.58
C ARG A 63 -4.94 -0.76 5.26
N PHE A 64 -3.85 -0.54 4.55
CA PHE A 64 -3.62 -1.18 3.25
C PHE A 64 -2.72 -2.40 3.39
N ALA A 65 -3.20 -3.59 3.00
CA ALA A 65 -2.37 -4.79 2.99
C ALA A 65 -1.36 -4.80 1.82
N SER A 66 -1.63 -4.02 0.77
CA SER A 66 -0.85 -3.96 -0.47
C SER A 66 -0.38 -2.54 -0.77
N ALA A 67 0.91 -2.40 -1.06
CA ALA A 67 1.49 -1.16 -1.56
C ALA A 67 1.06 -0.81 -3.00
N PHE A 68 0.33 -1.72 -3.67
CA PHE A 68 -0.25 -1.55 -5.00
C PHE A 68 -1.77 -1.29 -4.94
N ALA A 69 -2.34 -1.04 -3.76
CA ALA A 69 -3.75 -0.73 -3.62
C ALA A 69 -4.09 0.57 -4.39
N THR A 70 -5.12 0.50 -5.23
CA THR A 70 -5.72 1.64 -5.97
C THR A 70 -7.15 1.91 -5.49
N ALA A 71 -7.81 0.88 -4.94
CA ALA A 71 -9.07 0.97 -4.21
C ALA A 71 -8.90 0.32 -2.82
N CYS A 72 -9.69 0.79 -1.86
CA CYS A 72 -9.71 0.23 -0.51
C CYS A 72 -10.27 -1.20 -0.53
N GLU A 73 -9.52 -2.16 0.01
CA GLU A 73 -9.94 -3.57 0.08
C GLU A 73 -11.16 -3.78 1.00
N ALA A 74 -11.43 -2.85 1.94
CA ALA A 74 -12.55 -2.95 2.87
C ALA A 74 -13.84 -2.26 2.37
N CYS A 75 -13.76 -1.09 1.74
CA CYS A 75 -14.94 -0.29 1.37
C CYS A 75 -15.02 0.09 -0.12
N GLY A 76 -14.02 -0.27 -0.93
CA GLY A 76 -14.01 0.02 -2.36
C GLY A 76 -13.68 1.46 -2.76
N THR A 77 -13.57 2.41 -1.82
CA THR A 77 -13.21 3.81 -2.14
C THR A 77 -11.88 3.88 -2.89
N ALA A 78 -11.85 4.68 -3.97
CA ALA A 78 -10.62 4.95 -4.71
C ALA A 78 -9.58 5.64 -3.81
N LEU A 79 -8.38 5.07 -3.73
CA LEU A 79 -7.30 5.55 -2.87
C LEU A 79 -6.33 6.48 -3.59
N ARG A 80 -6.10 6.22 -4.87
CA ARG A 80 -5.22 6.96 -5.80
C ARG A 80 -5.50 6.51 -7.25
N PRO A 81 -5.04 7.26 -8.27
CA PRO A 81 -5.05 6.80 -9.65
C PRO A 81 -4.40 5.42 -9.79
N ASP A 82 -4.88 4.63 -10.75
CA ASP A 82 -4.34 3.29 -11.05
C ASP A 82 -3.15 3.33 -12.02
N GLU A 83 -2.72 4.54 -12.38
CA GLU A 83 -1.51 4.84 -13.10
C GLU A 83 -0.57 5.70 -12.23
N LEU A 84 0.73 5.41 -12.31
CA LEU A 84 1.79 6.16 -11.66
C LEU A 84 2.92 6.38 -12.66
N LEU A 85 3.24 7.64 -12.94
CA LEU A 85 4.34 8.04 -13.85
C LEU A 85 4.23 7.38 -15.24
N GLY A 86 3.03 7.28 -15.82
CA GLY A 86 2.83 6.66 -17.14
C GLY A 86 2.63 5.14 -17.11
N LEU A 87 2.70 4.51 -15.92
CA LEU A 87 2.66 3.04 -15.79
C LEU A 87 1.50 2.58 -14.91
N ARG A 88 0.84 1.50 -15.34
CA ARG A 88 -0.22 0.84 -14.58
C ARG A 88 0.35 0.25 -13.29
N ILE A 89 -0.25 0.58 -12.15
CA ILE A 89 0.18 0.08 -10.82
C ILE A 89 -0.06 -1.43 -10.69
N ARG A 90 -1.16 -1.93 -11.27
CA ARG A 90 -1.47 -3.36 -11.33
C ARG A 90 -1.43 -3.80 -12.79
N ARG A 91 -0.91 -5.01 -13.02
CA ARG A 91 -1.04 -5.67 -14.32
C ARG A 91 -2.51 -6.01 -14.56
N ASP A 92 -2.94 -5.86 -15.80
CA ASP A 92 -4.27 -6.31 -16.21
C ASP A 92 -4.40 -7.82 -15.96
N GLY A 93 -5.63 -8.18 -15.56
CA GLY A 93 -5.96 -9.41 -14.87
C GLY A 93 -5.63 -10.69 -15.61
#